data_AF-A0A7Y3EQ85-F1
#
_entry.id   AF-A0A7Y3EQ85-F1
#
_cell.length_a   1.000
_cell.length_b   1.000
_cell.length_c   1.000
_cell.angle_alpha   90.00
_cell.angle_beta   90.00
_cell.angle_gamma   90.00
#
_symmetry.space_group_name_H-M   'P 1'
#
loop_
_entity.id
_entity.type
_entity.pdbx_description
1 polymer ?
#
loop_
_entity_poly.entity_id
_entity_poly.type
_entity_poly.pdbx_seq_one_letter_code
_entity_poly.pdbx_strand_id
1 'polypeptide(L)'
;MLLIASSCTTAKKAKEAEQAKKTAQANGKSKTNGKKNGVKPYDKVITEDAKTDTGLFDVHEIDGKYFYEIPDSLFDREMLMVTRISKTASGLGYGGSKQNTQMLRWQKKDKKIALRVVSYEVYAADSLPVHEAVVNSNFEPVLYTFPIKAFSKDSTKTVVEVTDLFEKDVKALGLSAGARKRYKANRLEANKSFIETINSYPMNIEARHVKTYASSEAPSNQSTGTISIEINNSMVLLPKEPMQRRYFDERVGWFARGQVDYGQDVQRSKEVSYLDRWRLEVRDEDMEKFKRGELVVPKKQIVYYIDRATPEKWRKYIKQGVEDWQVAFEEAGFKDAIIAKDPPSPEEDPEWSPEDVRYSVVRYLASTVRNASGPHVSDPRSGEILESDINWYHNVMSLLRGWFFVQTAAINPDAQRAEFDDEVMGRLIRFVSAHEVGHTLGLPHNMGSSVAYPVEKLRDAEFTQKYGTAPSIMDYAR
;
A
#
# COMPACT_ATOMS: atom_id res chain seq x y z
N MET A 1 82.65 63.80 -5.60
CA MET A 1 81.45 63.12 -5.05
C MET A 1 80.46 64.22 -4.68
N LEU A 2 79.18 64.21 -5.02
CA LEU A 2 78.28 63.14 -5.44
C LEU A 2 77.12 63.81 -6.21
N LEU A 3 76.73 63.24 -7.36
CA LEU A 3 75.50 63.59 -8.08
C LEU A 3 74.30 62.85 -7.46
N ILE A 4 73.14 63.51 -7.39
CA ILE A 4 71.84 62.89 -7.09
C ILE A 4 70.95 63.04 -8.32
N ALA A 5 70.50 61.89 -8.84
CA ALA A 5 69.42 61.78 -9.83
C ALA A 5 68.38 60.80 -9.28
N SER A 6 67.12 61.21 -9.19
CA SER A 6 65.95 60.32 -9.16
C SER A 6 64.65 61.12 -9.18
N SER A 7 63.83 60.90 -10.21
CA SER A 7 62.36 60.78 -10.09
C SER A 7 61.75 60.47 -11.47
N CYS A 8 61.73 59.19 -11.86
CA CYS A 8 61.01 58.71 -13.05
C CYS A 8 60.14 57.46 -12.78
N THR A 9 59.92 57.09 -11.52
CA THR A 9 59.28 55.82 -11.13
C THR A 9 57.77 55.91 -10.86
N THR A 10 57.16 57.09 -10.91
CA THR A 10 55.72 57.28 -10.61
C THR A 10 54.80 57.21 -11.83
N ALA A 11 55.31 57.38 -13.05
CA ALA A 11 54.47 57.33 -14.27
C ALA A 11 54.19 55.90 -14.78
N LYS A 12 55.02 54.92 -14.42
CA LYS A 12 54.89 53.53 -14.93
C LYS A 12 53.75 52.75 -14.26
N LYS A 13 53.50 52.99 -12.97
CA LYS A 13 52.40 52.34 -12.21
C LYS A 13 50.99 52.83 -12.59
N ALA A 14 50.86 54.04 -13.12
CA ALA A 14 49.56 54.57 -13.55
C ALA A 14 49.09 53.97 -14.89
N LYS A 15 50.01 53.70 -15.83
CA LYS A 15 49.70 53.07 -17.13
C LYS A 15 49.32 51.60 -17.02
N GLU A 16 49.95 50.86 -16.09
CA GLU A 16 49.64 49.44 -15.86
C GLU A 16 48.25 49.22 -15.22
N ALA A 17 47.80 50.17 -14.39
CA ALA A 17 46.46 50.14 -13.78
C ALA A 17 45.31 50.45 -14.77
N GLU A 18 45.57 51.30 -15.77
CA GLU A 18 44.58 51.65 -16.80
C GLU A 18 44.45 50.55 -17.87
N GLN A 19 45.55 49.84 -18.18
CA GLN A 19 45.54 48.69 -19.08
C GLN A 19 44.88 47.46 -18.45
N ALA A 20 45.01 47.26 -17.12
CA ALA A 20 44.27 46.24 -16.39
C ALA A 20 42.75 46.50 -16.36
N LYS A 21 42.31 47.78 -16.35
CA LYS A 21 40.89 48.15 -16.43
C LYS A 21 40.29 47.97 -17.83
N LYS A 22 41.07 48.17 -18.90
CA LYS A 22 40.61 47.96 -20.30
C LYS A 22 40.54 46.48 -20.69
N THR A 23 41.39 45.61 -20.13
CA THR A 23 41.29 44.15 -20.35
C THR A 23 40.14 43.51 -19.55
N ALA A 24 39.67 44.14 -18.47
CA ALA A 24 38.51 43.69 -17.70
C ALA A 24 37.14 44.03 -18.33
N GLN A 25 37.08 44.98 -19.28
CA GLN A 25 35.83 45.37 -19.95
C GLN A 25 35.65 44.80 -21.38
N ALA A 26 36.67 44.13 -21.94
CA ALA A 26 36.59 43.53 -23.29
C ALA A 26 36.22 42.04 -23.32
N ASN A 27 36.08 41.36 -22.17
CA ASN A 27 35.60 39.96 -22.08
C ASN A 27 34.13 39.83 -21.65
N GLY A 28 33.39 40.95 -21.63
CA GLY A 28 31.96 40.99 -21.32
C GLY A 28 31.05 40.64 -22.50
N LYS A 29 31.25 39.48 -23.13
CA LYS A 29 30.27 38.82 -24.01
C LYS A 29 30.60 37.33 -24.18
N SER A 30 30.99 36.68 -23.08
CA SER A 30 30.88 35.23 -22.98
C SER A 30 29.41 34.91 -22.76
N LYS A 31 28.81 34.19 -23.72
CA LYS A 31 27.56 33.44 -23.52
C LYS A 31 27.72 32.69 -22.20
N THR A 32 27.06 33.16 -21.15
CA THR A 32 26.82 32.36 -19.95
C THR A 32 25.89 31.22 -20.37
N ASN A 33 26.48 30.17 -20.93
CA ASN A 33 25.94 28.83 -20.88
C ASN A 33 25.62 28.58 -19.42
N GLY A 34 24.32 28.63 -19.09
CA GLY A 34 23.80 28.28 -17.79
C GLY A 34 24.07 26.82 -17.48
N LYS A 35 25.30 26.47 -17.09
CA LYS A 35 25.52 25.35 -16.19
C LYS A 35 25.18 25.81 -14.77
N LYS A 36 23.88 26.05 -14.53
CA LYS A 36 23.32 26.23 -13.18
C LYS A 36 22.62 24.91 -12.79
N ASN A 37 23.28 24.13 -11.93
CA ASN A 37 22.69 23.17 -10.99
C ASN A 37 21.76 22.03 -11.46
N GLY A 38 21.59 21.76 -12.75
CA GLY A 38 20.77 20.62 -13.23
C GLY A 38 19.24 20.82 -13.14
N VAL A 39 18.78 21.79 -12.34
CA VAL A 39 17.41 22.30 -12.35
C VAL A 39 17.19 23.17 -13.58
N LYS A 40 16.13 22.89 -14.34
CA LYS A 40 15.73 23.59 -15.57
C LYS A 40 14.41 24.34 -15.36
N PRO A 41 14.05 25.29 -16.23
CA PRO A 41 12.70 25.85 -16.26
C PRO A 41 11.65 24.75 -16.41
N TYR A 42 10.48 24.91 -15.79
CA TYR A 42 9.39 23.93 -15.80
C TYR A 42 9.04 23.46 -17.21
N ASP A 43 8.74 24.38 -18.13
CA ASP A 43 8.34 24.08 -19.52
C ASP A 43 9.47 23.45 -20.37
N LYS A 44 10.69 23.32 -19.82
CA LYS A 44 11.81 22.58 -20.43
C LYS A 44 11.96 21.17 -19.87
N VAL A 45 11.20 20.80 -18.85
CA VAL A 45 11.17 19.47 -18.23
C VAL A 45 9.80 18.84 -18.51
N ILE A 46 8.73 19.53 -18.16
CA ILE A 46 7.36 19.15 -18.45
C ILE A 46 6.91 19.96 -19.65
N THR A 47 6.98 19.35 -20.84
CA THR A 47 6.63 19.98 -22.11
C THR A 47 5.12 19.89 -22.38
N GLU A 48 4.65 20.56 -23.43
CA GLU A 48 3.25 20.48 -23.86
C GLU A 48 2.84 19.07 -24.33
N ASP A 49 3.82 18.23 -24.69
CA ASP A 49 3.60 16.83 -25.09
C ASP A 49 3.37 15.89 -23.88
N ALA A 50 3.49 16.40 -22.64
CA ALA A 50 3.36 15.60 -21.44
C ALA A 50 1.92 15.08 -21.25
N LYS A 51 1.76 13.76 -21.17
CA LYS A 51 0.52 13.15 -20.68
C LYS A 51 0.54 13.23 -19.16
N THR A 52 -0.43 13.92 -18.58
CA THR A 52 -0.45 14.18 -17.15
C THR A 52 -1.66 13.51 -16.51
N ASP A 53 -1.39 12.70 -15.49
CA ASP A 53 -2.38 12.16 -14.58
C ASP A 53 -2.29 12.91 -13.24
N THR A 54 -3.43 13.36 -12.72
CA THR A 54 -3.50 14.28 -11.57
C THR A 54 -4.11 13.58 -10.36
N GLY A 55 -3.39 13.57 -9.25
CA GLY A 55 -3.86 12.91 -8.03
C GLY A 55 -3.05 13.34 -6.82
N LEU A 56 -2.52 12.38 -6.06
CA LEU A 56 -1.67 12.63 -4.89
C LEU A 56 -0.43 13.44 -5.28
N PHE A 57 0.28 12.98 -6.32
CA PHE A 57 1.26 13.75 -7.09
C PHE A 57 0.77 13.87 -8.52
N ASP A 58 1.19 14.88 -9.27
CA ASP A 58 0.95 14.83 -10.71
C ASP A 58 2.01 13.90 -11.33
N VAL A 59 1.57 13.00 -12.19
CA VAL A 59 2.42 12.03 -12.89
C VAL A 59 2.45 12.42 -14.36
N HIS A 60 3.63 12.78 -14.85
CA HIS A 60 3.83 13.14 -16.25
C HIS A 60 4.58 12.05 -17.00
N GLU A 61 4.05 11.62 -18.14
CA GLU A 61 4.73 10.75 -19.10
C GLU A 61 5.19 11.58 -20.32
N ILE A 62 6.49 11.54 -20.62
CA ILE A 62 7.11 12.22 -21.78
C ILE A 62 8.15 11.29 -22.38
N ASP A 63 7.98 10.90 -23.65
CA ASP A 63 8.90 10.02 -24.38
C ASP A 63 9.28 8.73 -23.62
N GLY A 64 8.29 8.10 -22.98
CA GLY A 64 8.48 6.89 -22.16
C GLY A 64 9.15 7.12 -20.80
N LYS A 65 9.39 8.38 -20.42
CA LYS A 65 9.89 8.75 -19.08
C LYS A 65 8.78 9.24 -18.19
N TYR A 66 8.89 8.90 -16.91
CA TYR A 66 7.93 9.29 -15.89
C TYR A 66 8.54 10.32 -14.94
N PHE A 67 7.75 11.35 -14.64
CA PHE A 67 8.08 12.39 -13.70
C PHE A 67 6.99 12.49 -12.63
N TYR A 68 7.40 12.72 -11.39
CA TYR A 68 6.49 13.16 -10.33
C TYR A 68 6.66 14.65 -10.11
N GLU A 69 5.54 15.36 -10.13
CA GLU A 69 5.43 16.71 -9.61
C GLU A 69 4.79 16.63 -8.21
N ILE A 70 5.65 16.73 -7.20
CA ILE A 70 5.31 16.50 -5.80
C ILE A 70 4.91 17.82 -5.15
N PRO A 71 3.68 17.96 -4.61
CA PRO A 71 3.33 19.10 -3.78
C PRO A 71 4.29 19.24 -2.60
N ASP A 72 4.88 20.44 -2.41
CA ASP A 72 5.88 20.64 -1.35
C ASP A 72 5.29 20.41 0.06
N SER A 73 3.97 20.53 0.21
CA SER A 73 3.22 20.21 1.44
C SER A 73 3.20 18.71 1.81
N LEU A 74 3.58 17.83 0.88
CA LEU A 74 3.68 16.39 1.10
C LEU A 74 5.10 15.93 1.41
N PHE A 75 6.10 16.82 1.37
CA PHE A 75 7.42 16.48 1.91
C PHE A 75 7.34 16.22 3.42
N ASP A 76 8.15 15.27 3.86
CA ASP A 76 8.21 14.75 5.22
C ASP A 76 6.93 14.08 5.73
N ARG A 77 5.87 14.00 4.90
CA ARG A 77 4.72 13.13 5.14
C ARG A 77 5.10 11.68 4.88
N GLU A 78 4.59 10.82 5.73
CA GLU A 78 4.82 9.38 5.63
C GLU A 78 3.78 8.74 4.72
N MET A 79 4.26 7.81 3.92
CA MET A 79 3.47 7.05 2.96
C MET A 79 3.78 5.57 3.14
N LEU A 80 2.83 4.69 2.87
CA LEU A 80 3.02 3.25 2.91
C LEU A 80 3.19 2.71 1.49
N MET A 81 4.34 2.12 1.21
CA MET A 81 4.62 1.41 -0.03
C MET A 81 4.29 -0.07 0.14
N VAL A 82 3.30 -0.57 -0.60
CA VAL A 82 2.93 -1.97 -0.66
C VAL A 82 3.29 -2.55 -2.02
N THR A 83 4.22 -3.50 -2.04
CA THR A 83 4.64 -4.20 -3.26
C THR A 83 3.85 -5.50 -3.38
N ARG A 84 3.13 -5.70 -4.49
CA ARG A 84 2.38 -6.93 -4.77
C ARG A 84 2.73 -7.47 -6.16
N ILE A 85 2.65 -8.78 -6.35
CA ILE A 85 2.65 -9.37 -7.70
C ILE A 85 1.27 -9.10 -8.30
N SER A 86 1.18 -8.44 -9.45
CA SER A 86 -0.11 -8.27 -10.16
C SER A 86 -0.35 -9.42 -11.13
N LYS A 87 0.68 -9.85 -11.88
CA LYS A 87 0.64 -11.01 -12.78
C LYS A 87 1.94 -11.81 -12.69
N THR A 88 1.85 -13.12 -12.86
CA THR A 88 3.02 -13.99 -12.78
C THR A 88 2.86 -15.27 -13.60
N ALA A 89 3.98 -15.84 -14.03
CA ALA A 89 4.02 -17.19 -14.55
C ALA A 89 3.83 -18.22 -13.42
N SER A 90 3.46 -19.45 -13.80
CA SER A 90 3.20 -20.56 -12.88
C SER A 90 4.37 -20.81 -11.92
N GLY A 91 4.06 -21.03 -10.64
CA GLY A 91 5.03 -21.43 -9.62
C GLY A 91 5.85 -20.31 -8.96
N LEU A 92 5.55 -19.04 -9.23
CA LEU A 92 6.24 -17.84 -8.69
C LEU A 92 5.44 -17.05 -7.65
N GLY A 93 4.20 -17.46 -7.37
CA GLY A 93 3.25 -16.75 -6.52
C GLY A 93 1.93 -16.55 -7.26
N TYR A 94 1.15 -15.56 -6.82
CA TYR A 94 -0.18 -15.26 -7.36
C TYR A 94 -0.38 -13.76 -7.54
N GLY A 95 -1.24 -13.37 -8.46
CA GLY A 95 -1.77 -12.00 -8.50
C GLY A 95 -2.39 -11.62 -7.15
N GLY A 96 -2.08 -10.44 -6.65
CA GLY A 96 -2.46 -9.96 -5.32
C GLY A 96 -1.48 -10.31 -4.19
N SER A 97 -0.53 -11.23 -4.40
CA SER A 97 0.38 -11.66 -3.34
C SER A 97 1.37 -10.57 -2.93
N LYS A 98 1.38 -10.23 -1.64
CA LYS A 98 2.25 -9.21 -1.05
C LYS A 98 3.70 -9.68 -1.00
N GLN A 99 4.61 -8.88 -1.54
CA GLN A 99 6.05 -9.12 -1.56
C GLN A 99 6.79 -8.31 -0.50
N ASN A 100 6.32 -7.08 -0.23
CA ASN A 100 6.96 -6.17 0.70
C ASN A 100 5.96 -5.12 1.19
N THR A 101 6.22 -4.56 2.36
CA THR A 101 5.51 -3.38 2.88
C THR A 101 6.51 -2.51 3.62
N GLN A 102 6.61 -1.25 3.26
CA GLN A 102 7.56 -0.31 3.86
C GLN A 102 6.93 1.06 4.02
N MET A 103 7.22 1.72 5.14
CA MET A 103 6.91 3.13 5.26
C MET A 103 8.02 3.95 4.61
N LEU A 104 7.62 4.87 3.76
CA LEU A 104 8.51 5.76 3.03
C LEU A 104 8.22 7.21 3.37
N ARG A 105 9.26 8.04 3.31
CA ARG A 105 9.15 9.50 3.45
C ARG A 105 9.95 10.18 2.35
N TRP A 106 9.29 11.06 1.61
CA TRP A 106 9.94 11.93 0.64
C TRP A 106 10.52 13.13 1.37
N GLN A 107 11.83 13.29 1.34
CA GLN A 107 12.54 14.34 2.06
C GLN A 107 13.31 15.23 1.08
N LYS A 108 13.03 16.54 1.12
CA LYS A 108 13.77 17.53 0.34
C LYS A 108 15.08 17.85 1.06
N LYS A 109 16.22 17.57 0.41
CA LYS A 109 17.55 17.83 0.97
C LYS A 109 18.45 18.49 -0.07
N ASP A 110 18.78 19.75 0.17
CA ASP A 110 19.59 20.58 -0.72
C ASP A 110 19.02 20.62 -2.15
N LYS A 111 19.71 20.02 -3.12
CA LYS A 111 19.33 19.99 -4.55
C LYS A 111 18.75 18.65 -5.00
N LYS A 112 18.36 17.80 -4.05
CA LYS A 112 17.82 16.47 -4.32
C LYS A 112 16.66 16.13 -3.39
N ILE A 113 15.86 15.17 -3.81
CA ILE A 113 14.86 14.52 -2.97
C ILE A 113 15.41 13.15 -2.57
N ALA A 114 15.35 12.81 -1.30
CA ALA A 114 15.66 11.48 -0.80
C ALA A 114 14.36 10.76 -0.45
N LEU A 115 14.23 9.51 -0.89
CA LEU A 115 13.18 8.61 -0.44
C LEU A 115 13.74 7.77 0.70
N ARG A 116 13.28 8.04 1.91
CA ARG A 116 13.73 7.39 3.15
C ARG A 116 12.85 6.21 3.47
N VAL A 117 13.43 5.19 4.11
CA VAL A 117 12.67 4.11 4.76
C VAL A 117 12.52 4.45 6.24
N VAL A 118 11.27 4.54 6.69
CA VAL A 118 10.92 4.88 8.08
C VAL A 118 10.54 3.60 8.82
N SER A 119 10.94 3.50 10.09
CA SER A 119 10.56 2.41 10.98
C SER A 119 9.95 2.95 12.27
N TYR A 120 8.92 2.27 12.75
CA TYR A 120 8.28 2.49 14.06
C TYR A 120 8.44 1.26 14.97
N GLU A 121 9.33 0.32 14.62
CA GLU A 121 9.63 -0.84 15.47
C GLU A 121 10.17 -0.44 16.83
N VAL A 122 10.86 0.71 16.90
CA VAL A 122 11.33 1.34 18.13
C VAL A 122 10.70 2.73 18.25
N TYR A 123 10.12 3.03 19.40
CA TYR A 123 9.32 4.24 19.59
C TYR A 123 9.57 4.91 20.94
N ALA A 124 9.49 6.24 20.93
CA ALA A 124 9.23 7.08 22.10
C ALA A 124 8.50 8.34 21.63
N ALA A 125 7.58 8.85 22.46
CA ALA A 125 6.88 10.10 22.18
C ALA A 125 7.87 11.26 22.04
N ASP A 126 7.67 12.13 21.05
CA ASP A 126 8.51 13.31 20.76
C ASP A 126 8.59 14.32 21.91
N SER A 127 7.58 14.32 22.77
CA SER A 127 7.54 15.06 24.04
C SER A 127 8.54 14.57 25.10
N LEU A 128 9.17 13.39 24.92
CA LEU A 128 10.09 12.79 25.88
C LEU A 128 11.55 12.97 25.46
N PRO A 129 12.48 13.28 26.39
CA PRO A 129 13.91 13.41 26.05
C PRO A 129 14.52 12.17 25.39
N VAL A 130 14.07 10.96 25.78
CA VAL A 130 14.55 9.69 25.22
C VAL A 130 14.25 9.53 23.72
N HIS A 131 13.31 10.33 23.17
CA HIS A 131 13.03 10.37 21.73
C HIS A 131 14.28 10.65 20.90
N GLU A 132 15.15 11.55 21.35
CA GLU A 132 16.40 11.86 20.64
C GLU A 132 17.29 10.61 20.50
N ALA A 133 17.42 9.81 21.57
CA ALA A 133 18.19 8.57 21.54
C ALA A 133 17.56 7.51 20.62
N VAL A 134 16.22 7.44 20.58
CA VAL A 134 15.48 6.58 19.66
C VAL A 134 15.74 7.00 18.21
N VAL A 135 15.63 8.28 17.88
CA VAL A 135 15.91 8.79 16.52
C VAL A 135 17.36 8.53 16.11
N ASN A 136 18.32 8.80 17.00
CA ASN A 136 19.75 8.60 16.73
C ASN A 136 20.11 7.13 16.52
N SER A 137 19.42 6.22 17.21
CA SER A 137 19.64 4.77 17.13
C SER A 137 18.87 4.11 15.98
N ASN A 138 17.90 4.80 15.39
CA ASN A 138 17.05 4.33 14.29
C ASN A 138 17.17 5.22 13.06
N PHE A 139 18.40 5.45 12.60
CA PHE A 139 18.66 6.26 11.40
C PHE A 139 17.92 5.72 10.18
N GLU A 140 17.10 6.57 9.56
CA GLU A 140 16.29 6.24 8.38
C GLU A 140 17.17 6.06 7.13
N PRO A 141 17.30 4.82 6.59
CA PRO A 141 18.09 4.57 5.40
C PRO A 141 17.52 5.29 4.17
N VAL A 142 18.40 5.65 3.22
CA VAL A 142 17.98 6.19 1.92
C VAL A 142 17.72 5.03 0.96
N LEU A 143 16.47 4.86 0.52
CA LEU A 143 16.09 3.88 -0.49
C LEU A 143 16.54 4.33 -1.88
N TYR A 144 16.27 5.60 -2.21
CA TYR A 144 16.58 6.19 -3.51
C TYR A 144 16.78 7.70 -3.41
N THR A 145 17.47 8.30 -4.38
CA THR A 145 17.62 9.76 -4.46
C THR A 145 17.32 10.28 -5.86
N PHE A 146 16.66 11.42 -5.94
CA PHE A 146 16.24 12.05 -7.17
C PHE A 146 16.85 13.45 -7.27
N PRO A 147 17.60 13.79 -8.33
CA PRO A 147 17.94 15.16 -8.63
C PRO A 147 16.66 15.96 -8.91
N ILE A 148 16.55 17.17 -8.35
CA ILE A 148 15.45 18.08 -8.69
C ILE A 148 15.61 18.52 -10.15
N LYS A 149 14.56 18.32 -10.95
CA LYS A 149 14.55 18.64 -12.38
C LYS A 149 13.99 20.03 -12.65
N ALA A 150 12.91 20.40 -11.96
CA ALA A 150 12.27 21.71 -12.06
C ALA A 150 11.46 21.99 -10.78
N PHE A 151 10.95 23.23 -10.68
CA PHE A 151 9.90 23.62 -9.76
C PHE A 151 8.69 24.06 -10.58
N SER A 152 7.49 23.90 -10.04
CA SER A 152 6.26 24.42 -10.66
C SER A 152 6.33 25.94 -10.86
N LYS A 153 5.47 26.48 -11.73
CA LYS A 153 5.46 27.92 -12.07
C LYS A 153 5.24 28.82 -10.85
N ASP A 154 4.46 28.35 -9.89
CA ASP A 154 4.18 29.00 -8.60
C ASP A 154 5.15 28.57 -7.47
N SER A 155 6.11 27.68 -7.76
CA SER A 155 7.07 27.12 -6.81
C SER A 155 6.46 26.38 -5.62
N THR A 156 5.23 25.88 -5.74
CA THR A 156 4.55 25.09 -4.70
C THR A 156 4.74 23.57 -4.87
N LYS A 157 5.28 23.13 -6.01
CA LYS A 157 5.57 21.73 -6.31
C LYS A 157 7.00 21.55 -6.84
N THR A 158 7.56 20.38 -6.60
CA THR A 158 8.92 20.01 -7.02
C THR A 158 8.88 18.82 -7.98
N VAL A 159 9.55 18.96 -9.13
CA VAL A 159 9.55 17.93 -10.19
C VAL A 159 10.79 17.05 -10.11
N VAL A 160 10.59 15.73 -10.13
CA VAL A 160 11.64 14.70 -10.19
C VAL A 160 11.34 13.66 -11.27
N GLU A 161 12.38 13.11 -11.90
CA GLU A 161 12.25 11.98 -12.85
C GLU A 161 12.33 10.67 -12.06
N VAL A 162 11.34 9.79 -12.20
CA VAL A 162 11.18 8.58 -11.39
C VAL A 162 11.30 7.28 -12.17
N THR A 163 11.49 7.33 -13.50
CA THR A 163 11.63 6.14 -14.37
C THR A 163 12.57 5.09 -13.78
N ASP A 164 13.77 5.52 -13.37
CA ASP A 164 14.80 4.62 -12.83
C ASP A 164 14.40 3.93 -11.51
N LEU A 165 13.47 4.50 -10.73
CA LEU A 165 12.98 3.88 -9.48
C LEU A 165 12.33 2.52 -9.77
N PHE A 166 11.61 2.43 -10.89
CA PHE A 166 10.84 1.26 -11.27
C PHE A 166 11.57 0.39 -12.29
N GLU A 167 12.27 0.97 -13.27
CA GLU A 167 13.03 0.21 -14.27
C GLU A 167 14.29 -0.46 -13.72
N LYS A 168 14.98 0.17 -12.76
CA LYS A 168 16.18 -0.44 -12.16
C LYS A 168 15.81 -1.43 -11.06
N ASP A 169 16.79 -2.24 -10.67
CA ASP A 169 16.59 -3.24 -9.63
C ASP A 169 16.64 -2.66 -8.21
N VAL A 170 15.66 -1.81 -7.88
CA VAL A 170 15.40 -1.39 -6.50
C VAL A 170 14.78 -2.58 -5.76
N LYS A 171 15.59 -3.29 -4.98
CA LYS A 171 15.24 -4.59 -4.37
C LYS A 171 13.93 -4.57 -3.59
N ALA A 172 13.64 -3.47 -2.88
CA ALA A 172 12.43 -3.31 -2.08
C ALA A 172 11.13 -3.24 -2.91
N LEU A 173 11.23 -2.89 -4.19
CA LEU A 173 10.13 -2.73 -5.15
C LEU A 173 10.12 -3.89 -6.17
N GLY A 174 10.77 -5.01 -5.86
CA GLY A 174 11.00 -6.13 -6.76
C GLY A 174 10.62 -7.48 -6.16
N LEU A 175 11.19 -8.56 -6.70
CA LEU A 175 11.12 -9.89 -6.10
C LEU A 175 11.68 -9.88 -4.66
N SER A 176 10.97 -10.54 -3.75
CA SER A 176 11.39 -10.75 -2.36
C SER A 176 12.75 -11.46 -2.28
N ALA A 177 13.51 -11.20 -1.22
CA ALA A 177 14.82 -11.82 -1.01
C ALA A 177 14.74 -13.35 -0.96
N GLY A 178 13.68 -13.91 -0.37
CA GLY A 178 13.42 -15.35 -0.34
C GLY A 178 13.20 -15.94 -1.72
N ALA A 179 12.37 -15.31 -2.56
CA ALA A 179 12.14 -15.75 -3.94
C ALA A 179 13.43 -15.67 -4.77
N ARG A 180 14.20 -14.57 -4.62
CA ARG A 180 15.49 -14.44 -5.31
C ARG A 180 16.46 -15.56 -4.97
N LYS A 181 16.58 -15.90 -3.68
CA LYS A 181 17.42 -17.01 -3.21
C LYS A 181 16.91 -18.35 -3.74
N ARG A 182 15.61 -18.60 -3.64
CA ARG A 182 14.98 -19.86 -4.06
C ARG A 182 15.16 -20.14 -5.54
N TYR A 183 15.06 -19.11 -6.38
CA TYR A 183 15.12 -19.27 -7.84
C TYR A 183 16.43 -18.77 -8.45
N LYS A 184 17.45 -18.47 -7.65
CA LYS A 184 18.74 -17.94 -8.10
C LYS A 184 18.58 -16.72 -9.03
N ALA A 185 17.63 -15.84 -8.70
CA ALA A 185 17.30 -14.66 -9.49
C ALA A 185 18.27 -13.51 -9.12
N ASN A 186 19.39 -13.43 -9.85
CA ASN A 186 20.57 -12.67 -9.42
C ASN A 186 20.73 -11.31 -10.09
N ARG A 187 20.15 -11.12 -11.28
CA ARG A 187 20.30 -9.89 -12.07
C ARG A 187 18.99 -9.55 -12.77
N LEU A 188 18.62 -8.27 -12.78
CA LEU A 188 17.51 -7.77 -13.59
C LEU A 188 17.96 -7.61 -15.06
N GLU A 189 17.17 -8.13 -15.97
CA GLU A 189 17.31 -7.97 -17.43
C GLU A 189 16.59 -6.70 -17.86
N ALA A 190 17.32 -5.58 -17.91
CA ALA A 190 16.75 -4.25 -18.18
C ALA A 190 16.01 -4.15 -19.52
N ASN A 191 16.51 -4.82 -20.57
CA ASN A 191 15.86 -4.84 -21.89
C ASN A 191 14.58 -5.70 -21.95
N LYS A 192 14.24 -6.39 -20.86
CA LYS A 192 13.02 -7.20 -20.69
C LYS A 192 12.18 -6.70 -19.51
N SER A 193 12.47 -5.50 -19.00
CA SER A 193 11.81 -4.89 -17.87
C SER A 193 11.38 -3.48 -18.27
N PHE A 194 10.17 -3.09 -17.94
CA PHE A 194 9.59 -1.83 -18.40
C PHE A 194 8.40 -1.44 -17.51
N ILE A 195 8.08 -0.16 -17.50
CA ILE A 195 6.91 0.38 -16.82
C ILE A 195 5.70 0.18 -17.74
N GLU A 196 4.63 -0.39 -17.21
CA GLU A 196 3.35 -0.52 -17.90
C GLU A 196 2.55 0.77 -17.76
N THR A 197 2.36 1.22 -16.50
CA THR A 197 1.60 2.43 -16.16
C THR A 197 2.06 2.98 -14.81
N ILE A 198 1.88 4.28 -14.62
CA ILE A 198 1.89 4.90 -13.30
C ILE A 198 0.67 5.80 -13.20
N ASN A 199 -0.28 5.42 -12.35
CA ASN A 199 -1.53 6.15 -12.17
C ASN A 199 -1.51 6.90 -10.83
N SER A 200 -2.13 8.07 -10.79
CA SER A 200 -2.23 8.90 -9.61
C SER A 200 -3.68 9.06 -9.18
N TYR A 201 -3.97 8.56 -7.98
CA TYR A 201 -5.26 8.73 -7.33
C TYR A 201 -5.13 9.77 -6.21
N PRO A 202 -6.25 10.29 -5.67
CA PRO A 202 -6.20 11.35 -4.65
C PRO A 202 -5.39 10.99 -3.39
N MET A 203 -5.29 9.70 -3.06
CA MET A 203 -4.67 9.22 -1.82
C MET A 203 -3.54 8.20 -2.05
N ASN A 204 -3.25 7.81 -3.29
CA ASN A 204 -2.20 6.85 -3.60
C ASN A 204 -1.66 6.99 -5.03
N ILE A 205 -0.47 6.47 -5.27
CA ILE A 205 0.11 6.32 -6.61
C ILE A 205 0.37 4.84 -6.85
N GLU A 206 -0.04 4.35 -8.02
CA GLU A 206 0.07 2.95 -8.42
C GLU A 206 1.00 2.81 -9.60
N ALA A 207 2.19 2.23 -9.37
CA ALA A 207 3.15 1.96 -10.42
C ALA A 207 3.17 0.48 -10.78
N ARG A 208 2.73 0.15 -12.00
CA ARG A 208 2.80 -1.20 -12.56
C ARG A 208 3.99 -1.32 -13.49
N HIS A 209 4.81 -2.34 -13.28
CA HIS A 209 5.99 -2.58 -14.10
C HIS A 209 6.31 -4.07 -14.18
N VAL A 210 6.86 -4.47 -15.31
CA VAL A 210 7.39 -5.81 -15.54
C VAL A 210 8.84 -5.84 -15.11
N LYS A 211 9.19 -6.79 -14.23
CA LYS A 211 10.57 -7.10 -13.87
C LYS A 211 10.93 -8.49 -14.32
N THR A 212 11.97 -8.56 -15.16
CA THR A 212 12.53 -9.83 -15.62
C THR A 212 13.90 -10.04 -15.00
N TYR A 213 14.12 -11.18 -14.37
CA TYR A 213 15.37 -11.55 -13.71
C TYR A 213 16.00 -12.77 -14.39
N ALA A 214 17.31 -12.74 -14.62
CA ALA A 214 18.06 -13.93 -14.98
C ALA A 214 17.99 -14.96 -13.85
N SER A 215 17.63 -16.19 -14.18
CA SER A 215 17.39 -17.27 -13.23
C SER A 215 17.74 -18.61 -13.84
N SER A 216 18.56 -19.39 -13.13
CA SER A 216 18.91 -20.76 -13.52
C SER A 216 17.97 -21.82 -12.93
N GLU A 217 17.07 -21.42 -12.02
CA GLU A 217 16.11 -22.30 -11.35
C GLU A 217 14.69 -21.71 -11.46
N ALA A 218 14.33 -21.23 -12.66
CA ALA A 218 12.99 -20.74 -12.90
C ALA A 218 11.95 -21.87 -12.66
N PRO A 219 10.85 -21.60 -11.94
CA PRO A 219 9.87 -22.63 -11.60
C PRO A 219 8.98 -23.02 -12.79
N SER A 220 8.96 -22.21 -13.84
CA SER A 220 8.28 -22.47 -15.12
C SER A 220 9.06 -21.79 -16.25
N ASN A 221 8.79 -22.19 -17.50
CA ASN A 221 9.42 -21.61 -18.69
C ASN A 221 10.96 -21.59 -18.62
N GLN A 222 11.56 -22.66 -18.09
CA GLN A 222 13.01 -22.77 -17.83
C GLN A 222 13.89 -22.53 -19.06
N SER A 223 13.38 -22.82 -20.26
CA SER A 223 14.07 -22.56 -21.53
C SER A 223 14.42 -21.09 -21.75
N THR A 224 13.72 -20.16 -21.09
CA THR A 224 14.00 -18.71 -21.18
C THR A 224 15.21 -18.28 -20.36
N GLY A 225 15.65 -19.09 -19.39
CA GLY A 225 16.70 -18.71 -18.43
C GLY A 225 16.35 -17.49 -17.57
N THR A 226 15.06 -17.15 -17.47
CA THR A 226 14.58 -15.94 -16.81
C THR A 226 13.28 -16.18 -16.03
N ILE A 227 13.00 -15.28 -15.09
CA ILE A 227 11.73 -15.14 -14.39
C ILE A 227 11.18 -13.75 -14.70
N SER A 228 9.97 -13.68 -15.24
CA SER A 228 9.27 -12.40 -15.46
C SER A 228 8.02 -12.34 -14.60
N ILE A 229 7.85 -11.21 -13.90
CA ILE A 229 6.65 -10.91 -13.11
C ILE A 229 6.22 -9.47 -13.37
N GLU A 230 4.91 -9.23 -13.35
CA GLU A 230 4.34 -7.89 -13.27
C GLU A 230 4.16 -7.57 -11.78
N ILE A 231 4.71 -6.44 -11.34
CA ILE A 231 4.66 -5.95 -9.98
C ILE A 231 3.80 -4.69 -9.96
N ASN A 232 2.95 -4.59 -8.95
CA ASN A 232 2.28 -3.35 -8.59
C ASN A 232 2.91 -2.77 -7.31
N ASN A 233 3.30 -1.50 -7.38
CA ASN A 233 3.80 -0.73 -6.25
C ASN A 233 2.79 0.37 -5.90
N SER A 234 2.06 0.14 -4.81
CA SER A 234 1.06 1.04 -4.26
C SER A 234 1.66 1.93 -3.19
N MET A 235 1.73 3.23 -3.42
CA MET A 235 2.21 4.20 -2.45
C MET A 235 1.04 5.00 -1.87
N VAL A 236 0.62 4.65 -0.67
CA VAL A 236 -0.54 5.20 0.02
C VAL A 236 -0.14 6.34 0.95
N LEU A 237 -0.80 7.50 0.85
CA LEU A 237 -0.63 8.58 1.81
C LEU A 237 -1.23 8.19 3.16
N LEU A 238 -0.42 8.22 4.23
CA LEU A 238 -0.92 7.93 5.57
C LEU A 238 -1.70 9.12 6.16
N PRO A 239 -2.70 8.86 7.03
CA PRO A 239 -3.42 9.90 7.75
C PRO A 239 -2.48 10.90 8.41
N LYS A 240 -2.84 12.18 8.38
CA LYS A 240 -2.04 13.21 9.05
C LYS A 240 -2.01 12.98 10.56
N GLU A 241 -3.17 12.71 11.13
CA GLU A 241 -3.35 12.38 12.55
C GLU A 241 -3.60 10.87 12.69
N PRO A 242 -2.65 10.11 13.26
CA PRO A 242 -2.84 8.68 13.49
C PRO A 242 -4.05 8.41 14.40
N MET A 243 -4.80 7.35 14.11
CA MET A 243 -5.89 6.91 15.00
C MET A 243 -5.36 6.61 16.41
N GLN A 244 -6.19 6.85 17.43
CA GLN A 244 -5.86 6.40 18.78
C GLN A 244 -5.63 4.88 18.82
N ARG A 245 -4.43 4.51 19.26
CA ARG A 245 -4.01 3.12 19.43
C ARG A 245 -4.90 2.42 20.46
N ARG A 246 -5.14 1.13 20.24
CA ARG A 246 -5.76 0.24 21.22
C ARG A 246 -4.79 -0.88 21.54
N TYR A 247 -4.42 -1.04 22.82
CA TYR A 247 -3.54 -2.12 23.25
C TYR A 247 -4.19 -3.48 22.97
N PHE A 248 -3.35 -4.42 22.57
CA PHE A 248 -3.73 -5.81 22.44
C PHE A 248 -4.08 -6.42 23.80
N ASP A 249 -5.14 -7.22 23.81
CA ASP A 249 -5.58 -8.00 24.96
C ASP A 249 -5.71 -9.45 24.53
N GLU A 250 -4.94 -10.34 25.14
CA GLU A 250 -4.88 -11.75 24.76
C GLU A 250 -6.21 -12.49 24.90
N ARG A 251 -7.17 -11.94 25.68
CA ARG A 251 -8.51 -12.52 25.86
C ARG A 251 -9.41 -12.30 24.64
N VAL A 252 -9.06 -11.36 23.76
CA VAL A 252 -9.84 -11.01 22.57
C VAL A 252 -8.96 -11.21 21.34
N GLY A 253 -9.27 -12.24 20.55
CA GLY A 253 -8.51 -12.56 19.34
C GLY A 253 -8.55 -11.41 18.33
N TRP A 254 -7.39 -10.84 18.00
CA TRP A 254 -7.26 -9.73 17.07
C TRP A 254 -5.85 -9.74 16.46
N PHE A 255 -5.71 -9.31 15.20
CA PHE A 255 -4.42 -9.07 14.61
C PHE A 255 -3.75 -7.90 15.33
N ALA A 256 -2.49 -8.09 15.71
CA ALA A 256 -1.75 -7.09 16.47
C ALA A 256 -0.37 -6.87 15.88
N ARG A 257 0.19 -5.69 16.16
CA ARG A 257 1.55 -5.32 15.80
C ARG A 257 2.31 -4.80 17.01
N GLY A 258 3.52 -5.31 17.18
CA GLY A 258 4.43 -4.96 18.27
C GLY A 258 5.32 -3.76 17.94
N GLN A 259 5.68 -3.01 18.98
CA GLN A 259 6.73 -2.00 18.97
C GLN A 259 7.50 -2.08 20.29
N VAL A 260 8.78 -1.72 20.27
CA VAL A 260 9.59 -1.54 21.47
C VAL A 260 9.48 -0.09 21.91
N ASP A 261 8.80 0.15 23.02
CA ASP A 261 8.55 1.48 23.59
C ASP A 261 9.59 1.80 24.68
N TYR A 262 10.28 2.92 24.50
CA TYR A 262 11.28 3.49 25.41
C TYR A 262 10.74 4.66 26.24
N GLY A 263 9.52 5.13 25.97
CA GLY A 263 8.90 6.25 26.66
C GLY A 263 8.16 5.88 27.94
N GLN A 264 8.07 4.58 28.26
CA GLN A 264 7.38 4.09 29.46
C GLN A 264 8.23 4.33 30.72
N ASP A 265 7.59 4.69 31.83
CA ASP A 265 8.24 4.86 33.14
C ASP A 265 8.53 3.49 33.79
N VAL A 266 9.44 2.73 33.18
CA VAL A 266 9.91 1.43 33.63
C VAL A 266 11.41 1.29 33.38
N GLN A 267 12.11 0.51 34.20
CA GLN A 267 13.57 0.35 34.13
C GLN A 267 14.04 -0.62 33.02
N ARG A 268 13.35 -0.65 31.87
CA ARG A 268 13.68 -1.48 30.70
C ARG A 268 12.92 -0.99 29.47
N SER A 269 13.33 -1.39 28.27
CA SER A 269 12.44 -1.28 27.12
C SER A 269 11.25 -2.25 27.27
N LYS A 270 10.08 -1.84 26.79
CA LYS A 270 8.87 -2.65 26.86
C LYS A 270 8.32 -2.90 25.47
N GLU A 271 8.07 -4.15 25.15
CA GLU A 271 7.30 -4.49 23.97
C GLU A 271 5.81 -4.21 24.22
N VAL A 272 5.20 -3.44 23.32
CA VAL A 272 3.79 -3.07 23.34
C VAL A 272 3.16 -3.46 22.03
N SER A 273 2.01 -4.13 22.10
CA SER A 273 1.26 -4.57 20.92
C SER A 273 -0.05 -3.80 20.81
N TYR A 274 -0.40 -3.41 19.59
CA TYR A 274 -1.62 -2.67 19.27
C TYR A 274 -2.46 -3.39 18.23
N LEU A 275 -3.77 -3.21 18.31
CA LEU A 275 -4.74 -3.83 17.41
C LEU A 275 -4.73 -3.21 16.02
N ASP A 276 -4.92 -4.06 15.00
CA ASP A 276 -5.27 -3.63 13.65
C ASP A 276 -6.78 -3.50 13.50
N ARG A 277 -7.33 -2.29 13.45
CA ARG A 277 -8.79 -2.07 13.40
C ARG A 277 -9.18 -0.90 12.50
N TRP A 278 -10.41 -0.94 12.00
CA TRP A 278 -11.01 0.21 11.33
C TRP A 278 -11.28 1.37 12.29
N ARG A 279 -11.12 2.60 11.79
CA ARG A 279 -11.53 3.82 12.50
C ARG A 279 -13.04 4.01 12.36
N LEU A 280 -13.79 3.59 13.38
CA LEU A 280 -15.22 3.93 13.53
C LEU A 280 -15.38 5.02 14.57
N GLU A 281 -15.95 6.15 14.15
CA GLU A 281 -16.22 7.30 14.99
C GLU A 281 -17.69 7.71 14.83
N VAL A 282 -18.32 8.13 15.93
CA VAL A 282 -19.69 8.65 15.94
C VAL A 282 -19.68 10.06 15.37
N ARG A 283 -20.65 10.39 14.50
CA ARG A 283 -20.84 11.76 14.00
C ARG A 283 -21.12 12.71 15.14
N ASP A 284 -20.60 13.94 15.06
CA ASP A 284 -20.67 14.86 16.20
C ASP A 284 -22.13 15.20 16.54
N GLU A 285 -22.99 15.28 15.53
CA GLU A 285 -24.44 15.49 15.63
C GLU A 285 -25.23 14.28 16.19
N ASP A 286 -24.65 13.07 16.19
CA ASP A 286 -25.31 11.84 16.61
C ASP A 286 -24.83 11.34 17.98
N MET A 287 -23.89 12.04 18.62
CA MET A 287 -23.30 11.64 19.90
C MET A 287 -24.33 11.44 21.02
N GLU A 288 -25.33 12.32 21.11
CA GLU A 288 -26.36 12.21 22.13
C GLU A 288 -27.34 11.04 21.86
N LYS A 289 -27.58 10.69 20.59
CA LYS A 289 -28.34 9.48 20.22
C LYS A 289 -27.57 8.22 20.61
N PHE A 290 -26.28 8.19 20.25
CA PHE A 290 -25.40 7.07 20.58
C PHE A 290 -25.32 6.81 22.08
N LYS A 291 -25.17 7.87 22.91
CA LYS A 291 -25.18 7.75 24.38
C LYS A 291 -26.50 7.23 24.95
N ARG A 292 -27.62 7.43 24.25
CA ARG A 292 -28.93 6.86 24.63
C ARG A 292 -29.12 5.41 24.16
N GLY A 293 -28.11 4.82 23.50
CA GLY A 293 -28.18 3.47 22.94
C GLY A 293 -28.92 3.40 21.60
N GLU A 294 -29.20 4.53 20.95
CA GLU A 294 -29.75 4.53 19.60
C GLU A 294 -28.66 4.23 18.57
N LEU A 295 -28.98 3.42 17.55
CA LEU A 295 -28.07 3.11 16.47
C LEU A 295 -27.79 4.32 15.58
N VAL A 296 -26.52 4.62 15.36
CA VAL A 296 -26.06 5.76 14.54
C VAL A 296 -25.23 5.28 13.35
N VAL A 297 -25.10 6.11 12.32
CA VAL A 297 -24.22 5.80 11.17
C VAL A 297 -22.83 6.37 11.49
N PRO A 298 -21.73 5.62 11.28
CA PRO A 298 -20.40 6.15 11.56
C PRO A 298 -20.04 7.36 10.67
N LYS A 299 -19.06 8.16 11.09
CA LYS A 299 -18.49 9.26 10.28
C LYS A 299 -18.00 8.74 8.92
N LYS A 300 -17.33 7.59 8.92
CA LYS A 300 -16.88 6.88 7.72
C LYS A 300 -17.36 5.43 7.79
N GLN A 301 -18.14 5.01 6.80
CA GLN A 301 -18.57 3.62 6.65
C GLN A 301 -17.42 2.77 6.11
N ILE A 302 -17.44 1.47 6.41
CA ILE A 302 -16.62 0.46 5.75
C ILE A 302 -17.41 0.03 4.51
N VAL A 303 -16.89 0.34 3.31
CA VAL A 303 -17.59 0.04 2.06
C VAL A 303 -16.75 -0.94 1.25
N TYR A 304 -17.32 -2.10 0.94
CA TYR A 304 -16.74 -3.07 0.01
C TYR A 304 -17.42 -2.96 -1.35
N TYR A 305 -16.62 -2.79 -2.40
CA TYR A 305 -17.08 -2.87 -3.77
C TYR A 305 -16.87 -4.28 -4.32
N ILE A 306 -17.86 -4.80 -5.04
CA ILE A 306 -17.74 -6.11 -5.70
C ILE A 306 -17.20 -5.91 -7.10
N ASP A 307 -16.00 -6.43 -7.38
CA ASP A 307 -15.35 -6.29 -8.69
C ASP A 307 -16.32 -6.59 -9.85
N ARG A 308 -16.33 -5.74 -10.87
CA ARG A 308 -17.15 -5.88 -12.09
C ARG A 308 -16.93 -7.24 -12.76
N ALA A 309 -15.73 -7.82 -12.64
CA ALA A 309 -15.40 -9.15 -13.18
C ALA A 309 -16.09 -10.31 -12.43
N THR A 310 -16.71 -10.06 -11.28
CA THR A 310 -17.45 -11.07 -10.52
C THR A 310 -18.70 -11.50 -11.29
N PRO A 311 -18.92 -12.82 -11.53
CA PRO A 311 -20.14 -13.31 -12.17
C PRO A 311 -21.39 -12.83 -11.43
N GLU A 312 -22.35 -12.26 -12.17
CA GLU A 312 -23.50 -11.54 -11.60
C GLU A 312 -24.30 -12.36 -10.59
N LYS A 313 -24.51 -13.65 -10.88
CA LYS A 313 -25.24 -14.57 -10.00
C LYS A 313 -24.61 -14.72 -8.60
N TRP A 314 -23.31 -14.48 -8.46
CA TRP A 314 -22.60 -14.60 -7.18
C TRP A 314 -22.51 -13.30 -6.41
N ARG A 315 -22.66 -12.14 -7.08
CA ARG A 315 -22.49 -10.83 -6.44
C ARG A 315 -23.41 -10.66 -5.23
N LYS A 316 -24.68 -11.08 -5.35
CA LYS A 316 -25.65 -11.03 -4.24
C LYS A 316 -25.13 -11.73 -2.98
N TYR A 317 -24.59 -12.93 -3.11
CA TYR A 317 -24.14 -13.73 -1.97
C TYR A 317 -22.86 -13.20 -1.34
N ILE A 318 -21.95 -12.65 -2.16
CA ILE A 318 -20.75 -11.99 -1.66
C ILE A 318 -21.12 -10.73 -0.87
N LYS A 319 -22.03 -9.89 -1.40
CA LYS A 319 -22.56 -8.71 -0.68
C LYS A 319 -23.18 -9.09 0.65
N GLN A 320 -24.01 -10.13 0.66
CA GLN A 320 -24.60 -10.65 1.90
C GLN A 320 -23.53 -11.07 2.92
N GLY A 321 -22.45 -11.73 2.49
CA GLY A 321 -21.38 -12.12 3.42
C GLY A 321 -20.63 -10.93 4.02
N VAL A 322 -20.47 -9.84 3.28
CA VAL A 322 -19.97 -8.56 3.83
C VAL A 322 -20.93 -8.01 4.88
N GLU A 323 -22.21 -7.95 4.56
CA GLU A 323 -23.25 -7.34 5.38
C GLU A 323 -23.67 -8.21 6.58
N ASP A 324 -23.30 -9.50 6.60
CA ASP A 324 -23.51 -10.39 7.75
C ASP A 324 -22.82 -9.89 9.03
N TRP A 325 -21.79 -9.06 8.89
CA TRP A 325 -21.12 -8.41 10.02
C TRP A 325 -21.89 -7.22 10.59
N GLN A 326 -22.93 -6.72 9.91
CA GLN A 326 -23.69 -5.56 10.35
C GLN A 326 -24.29 -5.78 11.75
N VAL A 327 -24.73 -6.99 12.08
CA VAL A 327 -25.26 -7.32 13.42
C VAL A 327 -24.25 -7.08 14.55
N ALA A 328 -22.96 -7.34 14.30
CA ALA A 328 -21.91 -7.10 15.29
C ALA A 328 -21.66 -5.59 15.47
N PHE A 329 -21.81 -4.81 14.39
CA PHE A 329 -21.72 -3.35 14.47
C PHE A 329 -22.95 -2.71 15.11
N GLU A 330 -24.14 -3.27 14.90
CA GLU A 330 -25.37 -2.83 15.57
C GLU A 330 -25.25 -3.00 17.09
N GLU A 331 -24.71 -4.14 17.55
CA GLU A 331 -24.40 -4.35 18.97
C GLU A 331 -23.37 -3.34 19.50
N ALA A 332 -22.46 -2.87 18.65
CA ALA A 332 -21.52 -1.80 18.97
C ALA A 332 -22.13 -0.38 18.87
N GLY A 333 -23.43 -0.26 18.57
CA GLY A 333 -24.17 0.99 18.47
C GLY A 333 -24.18 1.63 17.08
N PHE A 334 -23.72 0.92 16.04
CA PHE A 334 -23.65 1.43 14.67
C PHE A 334 -24.54 0.66 13.69
N LYS A 335 -25.43 1.38 13.01
CA LYS A 335 -26.14 0.87 11.81
C LYS A 335 -25.41 1.33 10.54
N ASP A 336 -25.60 0.59 9.45
CA ASP A 336 -24.96 0.85 8.16
C ASP A 336 -23.45 1.06 8.30
N ALA A 337 -22.80 0.32 9.20
CA ALA A 337 -21.37 0.48 9.48
C ALA A 337 -20.52 -0.17 8.40
N ILE A 338 -20.99 -1.32 7.90
CA ILE A 338 -20.35 -2.10 6.85
C ILE A 338 -21.38 -2.41 5.77
N ILE A 339 -21.07 -2.03 4.53
CA ILE A 339 -21.99 -2.19 3.40
C ILE A 339 -21.25 -2.68 2.16
N ALA A 340 -21.96 -3.37 1.27
CA ALA A 340 -21.42 -3.81 0.01
C ALA A 340 -22.12 -3.13 -1.18
N LYS A 341 -21.35 -2.73 -2.19
CA LYS A 341 -21.85 -2.02 -3.38
C LYS A 341 -21.33 -2.64 -4.66
N ASP A 342 -22.06 -2.45 -5.75
CA ASP A 342 -21.42 -2.53 -7.06
C ASP A 342 -20.55 -1.28 -7.25
N PRO A 343 -19.41 -1.40 -7.96
CA PRO A 343 -18.66 -0.24 -8.39
C PRO A 343 -19.53 0.63 -9.29
N PRO A 344 -19.32 1.95 -9.30
CA PRO A 344 -19.97 2.84 -10.27
C PRO A 344 -19.74 2.31 -11.69
N SER A 345 -20.61 2.64 -12.63
CA SER A 345 -20.37 2.34 -14.04
C SER A 345 -19.23 3.21 -14.59
N PRO A 346 -18.57 2.84 -15.71
CA PRO A 346 -17.60 3.71 -16.38
C PRO A 346 -18.15 5.10 -16.72
N GLU A 347 -19.46 5.22 -16.93
CA GLU A 347 -20.15 6.49 -17.18
C GLU A 347 -20.37 7.31 -15.90
N GLU A 348 -20.57 6.65 -14.75
CA GLU A 348 -20.77 7.30 -13.45
C GLU A 348 -19.44 7.79 -12.85
N ASP A 349 -18.39 6.98 -12.96
CA ASP A 349 -17.04 7.31 -12.52
C ASP A 349 -16.01 6.59 -13.42
N PRO A 350 -15.50 7.28 -14.46
CA PRO A 350 -14.52 6.70 -15.38
C PRO A 350 -13.15 6.45 -14.71
N GLU A 351 -12.86 7.15 -13.62
CA GLU A 351 -11.62 7.04 -12.85
C GLU A 351 -11.72 5.97 -11.74
N TRP A 352 -12.90 5.37 -11.55
CA TRP A 352 -13.04 4.30 -10.58
C TRP A 352 -12.14 3.13 -10.95
N SER A 353 -11.28 2.78 -10.01
CA SER A 353 -10.33 1.70 -10.14
C SER A 353 -10.30 0.91 -8.84
N PRO A 354 -10.20 -0.43 -8.91
CA PRO A 354 -10.00 -1.23 -7.71
C PRO A 354 -8.64 -0.94 -7.05
N GLU A 355 -7.70 -0.28 -7.74
CA GLU A 355 -6.40 0.10 -7.20
C GLU A 355 -6.41 1.46 -6.47
N ASP A 356 -7.53 2.19 -6.46
CA ASP A 356 -7.66 3.40 -5.67
C ASP A 356 -7.90 3.03 -4.19
N VAL A 357 -6.98 3.45 -3.32
CA VAL A 357 -7.01 3.11 -1.88
C VAL A 357 -8.27 3.60 -1.15
N ARG A 358 -9.03 4.51 -1.76
CA ARG A 358 -10.32 4.96 -1.22
C ARG A 358 -11.37 3.85 -1.23
N TYR A 359 -11.19 2.80 -2.01
CA TYR A 359 -12.15 1.72 -2.20
C TYR A 359 -11.57 0.39 -1.71
N SER A 360 -12.26 -0.27 -0.79
CA SER A 360 -11.99 -1.68 -0.47
C SER A 360 -12.77 -2.57 -1.43
N VAL A 361 -12.15 -3.61 -1.97
CA VAL A 361 -12.71 -4.37 -3.09
C VAL A 361 -12.65 -5.88 -2.85
N VAL A 362 -13.73 -6.59 -3.17
CA VAL A 362 -13.70 -8.04 -3.35
C VAL A 362 -13.32 -8.32 -4.81
N ARG A 363 -12.05 -8.66 -5.04
CA ARG A 363 -11.45 -8.85 -6.35
C ARG A 363 -11.62 -10.27 -6.86
N TYR A 364 -12.18 -10.44 -8.06
CA TYR A 364 -12.45 -11.75 -8.62
C TYR A 364 -11.30 -12.22 -9.52
N LEU A 365 -10.58 -13.26 -9.08
CA LEU A 365 -9.38 -13.74 -9.73
C LEU A 365 -9.65 -15.03 -10.53
N ALA A 366 -9.40 -15.00 -11.83
CA ALA A 366 -9.43 -16.17 -12.71
C ALA A 366 -8.24 -17.11 -12.41
N SER A 367 -8.40 -17.96 -11.41
CA SER A 367 -7.33 -18.83 -10.90
C SER A 367 -7.88 -20.18 -10.46
N THR A 368 -7.06 -21.22 -10.64
CA THR A 368 -7.35 -22.59 -10.20
C THR A 368 -7.11 -22.80 -8.70
N VAL A 369 -6.62 -21.79 -7.99
CA VAL A 369 -6.44 -21.84 -6.53
C VAL A 369 -7.80 -22.02 -5.85
N ARG A 370 -7.88 -23.04 -5.01
CA ARG A 370 -9.05 -23.39 -4.20
C ARG A 370 -8.97 -22.69 -2.85
N ASN A 371 -9.08 -21.37 -2.83
CA ASN A 371 -9.06 -20.58 -1.60
C ASN A 371 -9.68 -19.19 -1.80
N ALA A 372 -9.81 -18.42 -0.73
CA ALA A 372 -9.92 -16.96 -0.73
C ALA A 372 -8.91 -16.40 0.29
N SER A 373 -8.70 -15.08 0.28
CA SER A 373 -7.89 -14.42 1.31
C SER A 373 -8.30 -12.96 1.48
N GLY A 374 -8.59 -12.53 2.70
CA GLY A 374 -8.87 -11.14 3.07
C GLY A 374 -7.69 -10.43 3.76
N PRO A 375 -6.63 -10.03 3.02
CA PRO A 375 -5.59 -9.18 3.59
C PRO A 375 -6.11 -7.77 3.84
N HIS A 376 -5.44 -7.05 4.73
CA HIS A 376 -5.70 -5.65 4.99
C HIS A 376 -4.39 -4.86 5.01
N VAL A 377 -4.51 -3.55 4.76
CA VAL A 377 -3.40 -2.60 4.85
C VAL A 377 -3.64 -1.66 6.02
N SER A 378 -2.67 -1.60 6.94
CA SER A 378 -2.80 -0.81 8.16
C SER A 378 -1.68 0.20 8.36
N ASP A 379 -2.01 1.37 8.87
CA ASP A 379 -1.03 2.36 9.36
C ASP A 379 -0.26 1.78 10.56
N PRO A 380 1.07 1.57 10.46
CA PRO A 380 1.89 1.00 11.53
C PRO A 380 2.11 1.93 12.72
N ARG A 381 1.67 3.19 12.63
CA ARG A 381 1.74 4.15 13.73
C ARG A 381 0.55 4.05 14.66
N SER A 382 -0.58 3.46 14.23
CA SER A 382 -1.83 3.50 14.98
C SER A 382 -2.56 2.17 15.11
N GLY A 383 -2.38 1.24 14.17
CA GLY A 383 -3.33 0.13 14.04
C GLY A 383 -4.44 0.36 13.03
N GLU A 384 -4.57 1.56 12.46
CA GLU A 384 -5.71 1.89 11.60
C GLU A 384 -5.66 1.11 10.29
N ILE A 385 -6.68 0.28 10.03
CA ILE A 385 -6.92 -0.33 8.72
C ILE A 385 -7.38 0.76 7.75
N LEU A 386 -6.65 0.92 6.65
CA LEU A 386 -6.85 1.97 5.65
C LEU A 386 -7.72 1.48 4.49
N GLU A 387 -7.43 0.27 4.01
CA GLU A 387 -8.17 -0.46 2.98
C GLU A 387 -8.05 -1.97 3.16
N SER A 388 -8.93 -2.69 2.46
CA SER A 388 -8.75 -4.13 2.24
C SER A 388 -9.19 -4.58 0.84
N ASP A 389 -8.33 -5.38 0.20
CA ASP A 389 -8.58 -6.10 -1.04
C ASP A 389 -8.75 -7.61 -0.79
N ILE A 390 -10.00 -8.10 -0.74
CA ILE A 390 -10.28 -9.53 -0.64
C ILE A 390 -9.98 -10.18 -1.99
N ASN A 391 -9.10 -11.18 -1.99
CA ASN A 391 -8.75 -11.95 -3.17
C ASN A 391 -9.68 -13.17 -3.26
N TRP A 392 -10.63 -13.11 -4.19
CA TRP A 392 -11.60 -14.16 -4.44
C TRP A 392 -11.18 -15.01 -5.64
N TYR A 393 -10.58 -16.17 -5.39
CA TYR A 393 -10.16 -17.05 -6.49
C TYR A 393 -11.36 -17.85 -7.00
N HIS A 394 -11.54 -17.88 -8.33
CA HIS A 394 -12.66 -18.56 -8.98
C HIS A 394 -12.88 -20.00 -8.46
N ASN A 395 -11.79 -20.75 -8.24
CA ASN A 395 -11.89 -22.16 -7.85
C ASN A 395 -12.18 -22.40 -6.37
N VAL A 396 -12.45 -21.36 -5.56
CA VAL A 396 -12.96 -21.52 -4.19
C VAL A 396 -14.24 -22.36 -4.14
N MET A 397 -15.07 -22.28 -5.18
CA MET A 397 -16.30 -23.08 -5.30
C MET A 397 -16.03 -24.59 -5.31
N SER A 398 -14.89 -25.03 -5.88
CA SER A 398 -14.51 -26.45 -5.83
C SER A 398 -14.15 -26.91 -4.43
N LEU A 399 -13.58 -26.02 -3.59
CA LEU A 399 -13.33 -26.30 -2.18
C LEU A 399 -14.64 -26.45 -1.42
N LEU A 400 -15.53 -25.48 -1.62
CA LEU A 400 -16.84 -25.41 -0.98
C LEU A 400 -17.71 -26.63 -1.31
N ARG A 401 -17.71 -27.06 -2.58
CA ARG A 401 -18.38 -28.30 -2.99
C ARG A 401 -17.84 -29.50 -2.22
N GLY A 402 -16.52 -29.61 -2.11
CA GLY A 402 -15.86 -30.70 -1.38
C GLY A 402 -16.25 -30.73 0.10
N TRP A 403 -16.20 -29.58 0.78
CA TRP A 403 -16.58 -29.48 2.19
C TRP A 403 -18.05 -29.83 2.40
N PHE A 404 -18.95 -29.20 1.65
CA PHE A 404 -20.39 -29.42 1.81
C PHE A 404 -20.78 -30.88 1.53
N PHE A 405 -20.16 -31.50 0.51
CA PHE A 405 -20.31 -32.92 0.23
C PHE A 405 -19.87 -33.78 1.43
N VAL A 406 -18.61 -33.62 1.87
CA VAL A 406 -18.04 -34.45 2.95
C VAL A 406 -18.82 -34.29 4.25
N GLN A 407 -19.24 -33.07 4.58
CA GLN A 407 -19.90 -32.76 5.85
C GLN A 407 -21.38 -33.16 5.88
N THR A 408 -22.09 -33.09 4.74
CA THR A 408 -23.58 -33.17 4.76
C THR A 408 -24.19 -34.23 3.86
N ALA A 409 -23.47 -34.77 2.87
CA ALA A 409 -24.07 -35.64 1.85
C ALA A 409 -24.70 -36.94 2.38
N ALA A 410 -24.35 -37.38 3.58
CA ALA A 410 -24.98 -38.54 4.21
C ALA A 410 -26.50 -38.34 4.45
N ILE A 411 -26.94 -37.10 4.66
CA ILE A 411 -28.33 -36.76 5.03
C ILE A 411 -28.92 -35.61 4.20
N ASN A 412 -28.13 -34.96 3.35
CA ASN A 412 -28.54 -33.79 2.58
C ASN A 412 -28.51 -34.09 1.06
N PRO A 413 -29.67 -34.28 0.41
CA PRO A 413 -29.77 -34.51 -1.04
C PRO A 413 -29.14 -33.41 -1.90
N ASP A 414 -29.15 -32.16 -1.43
CA ASP A 414 -28.57 -31.02 -2.16
C ASP A 414 -27.05 -31.13 -2.31
N ALA A 415 -26.40 -31.85 -1.38
CA ALA A 415 -24.97 -32.08 -1.41
C ALA A 415 -24.56 -33.29 -2.25
N GLN A 416 -25.50 -34.11 -2.72
CA GLN A 416 -25.22 -35.37 -3.43
C GLN A 416 -25.08 -35.19 -4.96
N ARG A 417 -25.35 -33.99 -5.48
CA ARG A 417 -25.26 -33.69 -6.91
C ARG A 417 -23.83 -33.35 -7.32
N ALA A 418 -23.46 -33.73 -8.55
CA ALA A 418 -22.15 -33.40 -9.12
C ALA A 418 -21.97 -31.88 -9.32
N GLU A 419 -23.06 -31.19 -9.66
CA GLU A 419 -23.17 -29.74 -9.73
C GLU A 419 -24.27 -29.29 -8.78
N PHE A 420 -23.96 -28.31 -7.94
CA PHE A 420 -24.91 -27.78 -6.97
C PHE A 420 -25.77 -26.71 -7.62
N ASP A 421 -27.02 -26.61 -7.17
CA ASP A 421 -27.88 -25.51 -7.54
C ASP A 421 -27.24 -24.17 -7.12
N ASP A 422 -27.47 -23.12 -7.90
CA ASP A 422 -26.87 -21.80 -7.66
C ASP A 422 -27.21 -21.25 -6.26
N GLU A 423 -28.38 -21.57 -5.71
CA GLU A 423 -28.75 -21.17 -4.35
C GLU A 423 -27.88 -21.87 -3.28
N VAL A 424 -27.59 -23.16 -3.47
CA VAL A 424 -26.73 -23.94 -2.56
C VAL A 424 -25.31 -23.38 -2.61
N MET A 425 -24.73 -23.26 -3.81
CA MET A 425 -23.39 -22.69 -3.97
C MET A 425 -23.33 -21.25 -3.48
N GLY A 426 -24.36 -20.45 -3.73
CA GLY A 426 -24.49 -19.08 -3.26
C GLY A 426 -24.38 -18.97 -1.73
N ARG A 427 -25.07 -19.83 -0.97
CA ARG A 427 -24.95 -19.85 0.50
C ARG A 427 -23.53 -20.20 0.97
N LEU A 428 -22.84 -21.11 0.28
CA LEU A 428 -21.45 -21.45 0.58
C LEU A 428 -20.50 -20.29 0.26
N ILE A 429 -20.76 -19.56 -0.83
CA ILE A 429 -20.04 -18.33 -1.19
C ILE A 429 -20.24 -17.25 -0.12
N ARG A 430 -21.47 -17.02 0.36
CA ARG A 430 -21.77 -16.08 1.45
C ARG A 430 -20.95 -16.41 2.71
N PHE A 431 -20.89 -17.69 3.09
CA PHE A 431 -20.09 -18.15 4.24
C PHE A 431 -18.61 -17.78 4.11
N VAL A 432 -17.96 -18.10 2.98
CA VAL A 432 -16.55 -17.73 2.77
C VAL A 432 -16.37 -16.22 2.72
N SER A 433 -17.29 -15.50 2.08
CA SER A 433 -17.23 -14.04 2.03
C SER A 433 -17.29 -13.43 3.43
N ALA A 434 -18.17 -13.90 4.31
CA ALA A 434 -18.23 -13.47 5.71
C ALA A 434 -16.94 -13.81 6.47
N HIS A 435 -16.36 -15.00 6.25
CA HIS A 435 -15.09 -15.40 6.85
C HIS A 435 -13.94 -14.47 6.45
N GLU A 436 -13.79 -14.20 5.14
CA GLU A 436 -12.72 -13.33 4.67
C GLU A 436 -12.88 -11.90 5.17
N VAL A 437 -14.11 -11.38 5.24
CA VAL A 437 -14.40 -10.06 5.83
C VAL A 437 -14.03 -10.02 7.31
N GLY A 438 -14.14 -11.12 8.05
CA GLY A 438 -13.65 -11.15 9.42
C GLY A 438 -12.15 -10.86 9.52
N HIS A 439 -11.34 -11.39 8.60
CA HIS A 439 -9.91 -11.05 8.52
C HIS A 439 -9.68 -9.58 8.22
N THR A 440 -10.46 -9.00 7.32
CA THR A 440 -10.35 -7.59 6.95
C THR A 440 -10.79 -6.64 8.07
N LEU A 441 -11.59 -7.11 9.02
CA LEU A 441 -11.97 -6.38 10.23
C LEU A 441 -10.89 -6.44 11.32
N GLY A 442 -9.84 -7.24 11.14
CA GLY A 442 -8.75 -7.41 12.09
C GLY A 442 -8.83 -8.72 12.88
N LEU A 443 -9.70 -9.67 12.54
CA LEU A 443 -9.84 -10.92 13.29
C LEU A 443 -8.96 -12.03 12.71
N PRO A 444 -8.10 -12.68 13.52
CA PRO A 444 -7.39 -13.89 13.09
C PRO A 444 -8.36 -15.08 13.05
N HIS A 445 -7.88 -16.22 12.52
CA HIS A 445 -8.59 -17.48 12.70
C HIS A 445 -8.76 -17.79 14.20
N ASN A 446 -9.96 -18.22 14.57
CA ASN A 446 -10.31 -18.61 15.94
C ASN A 446 -10.17 -20.13 16.12
N MET A 447 -8.95 -20.65 15.99
CA MET A 447 -8.65 -22.09 16.11
C MET A 447 -9.01 -22.65 17.51
N GLY A 448 -9.02 -21.80 18.54
CA GLY A 448 -9.41 -22.21 19.89
C GLY A 448 -10.89 -22.58 20.00
N SER A 449 -11.71 -22.13 19.07
CA SER A 449 -13.15 -22.37 19.10
C SER A 449 -13.57 -23.75 18.57
N SER A 450 -12.69 -24.47 17.87
CA SER A 450 -13.01 -25.79 17.28
C SER A 450 -13.37 -26.85 18.33
N VAL A 451 -13.01 -26.66 19.60
CA VAL A 451 -13.34 -27.57 20.71
C VAL A 451 -14.51 -27.10 21.58
N ALA A 452 -15.16 -25.99 21.23
CA ALA A 452 -16.22 -25.41 22.06
C ALA A 452 -17.50 -26.28 22.09
N TYR A 453 -17.76 -27.02 21.02
CA TYR A 453 -18.91 -27.92 20.94
C TYR A 453 -18.47 -29.38 21.14
N PRO A 454 -19.07 -30.12 22.09
CA PRO A 454 -18.86 -31.55 22.21
C PRO A 454 -19.25 -32.27 20.90
N VAL A 455 -18.47 -33.27 20.48
CA VAL A 455 -18.71 -34.01 19.23
C VAL A 455 -20.09 -34.67 19.22
N GLU A 456 -20.58 -35.10 20.38
CA GLU A 456 -21.92 -35.68 20.54
C GLU A 456 -23.03 -34.69 20.18
N LYS A 457 -22.84 -33.40 20.49
CA LYS A 457 -23.79 -32.34 20.17
C LYS A 457 -23.83 -32.01 18.67
N LEU A 458 -22.73 -32.25 17.95
CA LEU A 458 -22.72 -32.10 16.49
C LEU A 458 -23.55 -33.17 15.76
N ARG A 459 -23.95 -34.25 16.46
CA ARG A 459 -24.86 -35.28 15.94
C ARG A 459 -26.33 -35.02 16.28
N ASP A 460 -26.60 -33.97 17.06
CA ASP A 460 -27.93 -33.56 17.47
C ASP A 460 -28.48 -32.52 16.48
N ALA A 461 -29.60 -32.85 15.83
CA ALA A 461 -30.22 -32.01 14.81
C ALA A 461 -30.77 -30.69 15.40
N GLU A 462 -31.34 -30.73 16.60
CA GLU A 462 -31.86 -29.53 17.25
C GLU A 462 -30.72 -28.59 17.66
N PHE A 463 -29.62 -29.16 18.17
CA PHE A 463 -28.42 -28.40 18.51
C PHE A 463 -27.81 -27.73 17.27
N THR A 464 -27.56 -28.48 16.20
CA THR A 464 -26.90 -27.97 15.00
C THR A 464 -27.76 -26.98 14.21
N GLN A 465 -29.09 -27.11 14.24
CA GLN A 465 -30.00 -26.09 13.69
C GLN A 465 -29.94 -24.77 14.45
N LYS A 466 -29.77 -24.83 15.78
CA LYS A 466 -29.72 -23.63 16.63
C LYS A 466 -28.35 -22.95 16.62
N TYR A 467 -27.27 -23.73 16.66
CA TYR A 467 -25.92 -23.25 16.95
C TYR A 467 -24.92 -23.45 15.81
N GLY A 468 -25.34 -24.09 14.71
CA GLY A 468 -24.46 -24.47 13.61
C GLY A 468 -23.50 -25.61 13.97
N THR A 469 -22.52 -25.83 13.10
CA THR A 469 -21.44 -26.81 13.29
C THR A 469 -20.19 -26.20 13.92
N ALA A 470 -20.12 -24.87 14.00
CA ALA A 470 -19.01 -24.12 14.55
C ALA A 470 -19.54 -22.95 15.38
N PRO A 471 -18.89 -22.63 16.52
CA PRO A 471 -19.30 -21.51 17.39
C PRO A 471 -18.93 -20.12 16.85
N SER A 472 -18.10 -20.06 15.80
CA SER A 472 -17.51 -18.82 15.32
C SER A 472 -17.33 -18.90 13.81
N ILE A 473 -17.70 -17.84 13.08
CA ILE A 473 -17.42 -17.72 11.65
C ILE A 473 -15.91 -17.73 11.36
N MET A 474 -15.09 -17.27 12.32
CA MET A 474 -13.63 -17.29 12.23
C MET A 474 -13.00 -18.63 12.61
N ASP A 475 -13.80 -19.62 13.05
CA ASP A 475 -13.29 -20.97 13.24
C ASP A 475 -12.85 -21.56 11.90
N TYR A 476 -11.85 -22.42 11.94
CA TYR A 476 -11.43 -23.18 10.77
C TYR A 476 -12.16 -24.53 10.74
N ALA A 477 -13.49 -24.48 10.95
CA ALA A 477 -14.39 -25.61 10.94
C ALA A 477 -14.54 -26.16 9.51
N ARG A 478 -13.52 -26.89 9.07
CA ARG A 478 -13.38 -27.45 7.73
C ARG A 478 -13.48 -28.96 7.78
#